data_AF-A0A9X2YJX6-F1
#
_entry.id   AF-A0A9X2YJX6-F1
#
_cell.length_a   1.000
_cell.length_b   1.000
_cell.length_c   1.000
_cell.angle_alpha   90.00
_cell.angle_beta   90.00
_cell.angle_gamma   90.00
#
_symmetry.space_group_name_H-M   'P 1'
#
loop_
_entity.id
_entity.type
_entity.pdbx_description
1 polymer ?
#
loop_
_entity_poly.entity_id
_entity_poly.type
_entity_poly.pdbx_seq_one_letter_code
_entity_poly.pdbx_strand_id
1 'polypeptide(L)'
;MPAYALALALVVTGPLLAPGYLLLRDAVSTPRSHLTDAALGLSDAAPRALPQDFAVALGSHVVDGGVVVKALLVAGLWLAGWGAARLTAAVLPDAGRAGQAVATTLTIWNPYVAERLLQGHWSLLVGYGCLPWVAAAVLRRREGAGWWWPLAFWLALAGLTPTGLMLAATVALAAACAPGVRSWRVPAVT
;
A
#
# COMPACT_ATOMS: atom_id res chain seq x y z
N MET A 1 0.47 -17.75 1.80
CA MET A 1 -0.04 -16.45 1.31
C MET A 1 1.03 -15.36 1.22
N PRO A 2 1.84 -15.03 2.24
CA PRO A 2 2.83 -13.97 2.11
C PRO A 2 3.86 -14.24 1.00
N ALA A 3 4.31 -15.50 0.84
CA ALA A 3 5.20 -15.89 -0.26
C ALA A 3 4.54 -15.76 -1.65
N TYR A 4 3.24 -16.08 -1.76
CA TYR A 4 2.50 -15.93 -3.01
C TYR A 4 2.34 -14.45 -3.40
N ALA A 5 1.98 -13.59 -2.43
CA ALA A 5 1.92 -12.15 -2.64
C ALA A 5 3.29 -11.58 -3.06
N LEU A 6 4.39 -12.04 -2.44
CA LEU A 6 5.74 -11.60 -2.79
C LEU A 6 6.11 -12.05 -4.22
N ALA A 7 5.84 -13.30 -4.58
CA ALA A 7 6.08 -13.80 -5.92
C ALA A 7 5.34 -12.98 -6.98
N LEU A 8 4.04 -12.70 -6.76
CA LEU A 8 3.27 -11.84 -7.67
C LEU A 8 3.80 -10.41 -7.74
N ALA A 9 4.18 -9.81 -6.61
CA ALA A 9 4.77 -8.48 -6.58
C ALA A 9 6.07 -8.43 -7.39
N LEU A 10 6.93 -9.45 -7.27
CA LEU A 10 8.18 -9.56 -8.04
C LEU A 10 7.91 -9.79 -9.53
N VAL A 11 6.91 -10.59 -9.90
CA VAL A 11 6.53 -10.77 -11.32
C VAL A 11 6.06 -9.46 -11.94
N VAL A 12 5.20 -8.71 -11.24
CA VAL A 12 4.67 -7.42 -11.74
C VAL A 12 5.75 -6.34 -11.81
N THR A 13 6.67 -6.31 -10.84
CA THR A 13 7.75 -5.31 -10.79
C THR A 13 9.02 -5.73 -11.52
N GLY A 14 9.12 -6.98 -11.97
CA GLY A 14 10.32 -7.57 -12.57
C GLY A 14 11.01 -6.70 -13.63
N PRO A 15 10.28 -6.16 -14.63
CA PRO A 15 10.87 -5.28 -15.65
C PRO A 15 11.53 -4.01 -15.07
N LEU A 16 11.05 -3.53 -13.92
CA LEU A 16 11.55 -2.34 -13.22
C LEU A 16 12.77 -2.63 -12.33
N LEU A 17 13.07 -3.91 -12.08
CA LEU A 17 14.17 -4.33 -11.20
C LEU A 17 15.53 -4.46 -11.91
N ALA A 18 15.59 -4.23 -13.22
CA ALA A 18 16.84 -4.20 -13.97
C ALA A 18 17.87 -3.22 -13.35
N PRO A 19 19.19 -3.48 -13.47
CA PRO A 19 20.22 -2.58 -12.95
C PRO A 19 20.05 -1.15 -13.47
N GLY A 20 20.22 -0.16 -12.58
CA GLY A 20 20.02 1.26 -12.88
C GLY A 20 18.88 1.88 -12.08
N TYR A 21 18.58 3.14 -12.38
CA TYR A 21 17.58 3.95 -11.68
C TYR A 21 16.25 3.96 -12.44
N LEU A 22 15.15 4.12 -11.70
CA LEU A 22 13.87 4.39 -12.33
C LEU A 22 13.93 5.80 -12.91
N LEU A 23 13.76 5.90 -14.22
CA LEU A 23 13.62 7.14 -14.99
C LEU A 23 12.36 7.02 -15.85
N LEU A 24 11.25 6.64 -15.22
CA LEU A 24 9.98 6.40 -15.90
C LEU A 24 8.95 7.43 -15.43
N ARG A 25 8.73 8.45 -16.28
CA ARG A 25 7.80 9.57 -16.03
C ARG A 25 8.06 10.23 -14.67
N ASP A 26 7.18 10.01 -13.68
CA ASP A 26 7.31 10.60 -12.34
C ASP A 26 8.21 9.79 -11.39
N ALA A 27 8.54 8.54 -11.75
CA ALA A 27 9.56 7.79 -11.04
C ALA A 27 10.93 8.20 -11.57
N VAL A 28 11.45 9.30 -11.06
CA VAL A 28 12.85 9.71 -11.20
C VAL A 28 13.55 9.41 -9.88
N SER A 29 14.48 8.47 -9.91
CA SER A 29 15.32 8.12 -8.78
C SER A 29 16.77 8.43 -9.10
N THR A 30 17.48 8.97 -8.11
CA THR A 30 18.91 9.29 -8.21
C THR A 30 19.67 8.62 -7.07
N PRO A 31 20.99 8.36 -7.24
CA PRO A 31 21.79 7.72 -6.19
C PRO A 31 21.71 8.43 -4.84
N ARG A 32 21.67 9.77 -4.88
CA ARG A 32 21.42 10.64 -3.73
C ARG A 32 20.25 11.56 -4.03
N SER A 33 19.39 11.75 -3.05
CA SER A 33 18.35 12.77 -3.02
C SER A 33 18.69 13.77 -1.90
N HIS A 34 18.50 15.05 -2.17
CA HIS A 34 18.91 16.12 -1.26
C HIS A 34 17.69 16.72 -0.56
N LEU A 35 17.87 17.19 0.68
CA LEU A 35 16.89 18.03 1.36
C LEU A 35 16.86 19.39 0.67
N THR A 36 15.86 19.59 -0.18
CA THR A 36 15.57 20.87 -0.84
C THR A 36 14.47 21.62 -0.09
N ASP A 37 14.32 22.91 -0.34
CA ASP A 37 13.21 23.69 0.23
C ASP A 37 11.85 23.08 -0.11
N ALA A 38 11.73 22.48 -1.30
CA ALA A 38 10.55 21.71 -1.70
C ALA A 38 10.37 20.41 -0.90
N ALA A 39 11.44 19.72 -0.51
CA ALA A 39 11.38 18.54 0.35
C ALA A 39 11.14 18.88 1.84
N LEU A 40 11.34 20.14 2.23
CA LEU A 40 11.06 20.65 3.58
C LEU A 40 9.69 21.34 3.68
N GLY A 41 9.00 21.56 2.56
CA GLY A 41 7.73 22.30 2.51
C GLY A 41 7.90 23.80 2.67
N LEU A 42 9.11 24.29 2.42
CA LEU A 42 9.49 25.69 2.49
C LEU A 42 9.43 26.39 1.12
N SER A 43 9.15 25.64 0.04
CA SER A 43 8.97 26.22 -1.30
C SER A 43 7.55 26.75 -1.52
N ASP A 44 7.40 27.80 -2.32
CA ASP A 44 6.11 28.32 -2.79
C ASP A 44 5.36 27.36 -3.74
N ALA A 45 6.00 26.26 -4.15
CA ALA A 45 5.36 25.24 -4.98
C ALA A 45 4.41 24.36 -4.16
N ALA A 46 3.30 23.93 -4.78
CA ALA A 46 2.36 23.01 -4.14
C ALA A 46 3.10 21.72 -3.69
N PRO A 47 2.94 21.29 -2.42
CA PRO A 47 3.69 20.18 -1.81
C PRO A 47 3.17 18.82 -2.27
N ARG A 48 3.17 18.58 -3.59
CA ARG A 48 2.63 17.37 -4.23
C ARG A 48 3.41 16.09 -3.90
N ALA A 49 4.64 16.25 -3.41
CA ALA A 49 5.60 15.19 -3.15
C ALA A 49 6.16 15.24 -1.70
N LEU A 50 5.55 16.05 -0.84
CA LEU A 50 5.74 15.93 0.61
C LEU A 50 4.66 15.00 1.18
N PRO A 51 5.00 14.10 2.12
CA PRO A 51 6.30 13.89 2.78
C PRO A 51 7.22 12.84 2.11
N GLN A 52 6.83 12.23 0.99
CA GLN A 52 7.63 11.19 0.32
C GLN A 52 9.07 11.63 -0.03
N ASP A 53 9.28 12.87 -0.49
CA ASP A 53 10.59 13.35 -0.94
C ASP A 53 11.54 13.56 0.24
N PHE A 54 10.99 13.99 1.39
CA PHE A 54 11.72 14.07 2.65
C PHE A 54 12.20 12.67 3.10
N ALA A 55 11.31 11.67 3.02
CA ALA A 55 11.64 10.29 3.40
C ALA A 55 12.72 9.68 2.50
N VAL A 56 12.65 9.93 1.19
CA VAL A 56 13.66 9.47 0.22
C VAL A 56 14.98 10.21 0.42
N ALA A 57 14.96 11.53 0.64
CA ALA A 57 16.17 12.31 0.94
C ALA A 57 16.91 11.74 2.15
N LEU A 58 16.20 11.50 3.27
CA LEU A 58 16.79 10.91 4.47
C LEU A 58 17.32 9.49 4.23
N GLY A 59 16.53 8.64 3.56
CA GLY A 59 16.92 7.25 3.25
C GLY A 59 18.14 7.15 2.33
N SER A 60 18.27 8.09 1.39
CA SER A 60 19.35 8.10 0.39
C SER A 60 20.74 8.42 0.96
N HIS A 61 20.82 8.85 2.23
CA HIS A 61 22.10 9.01 2.95
C HIS A 61 22.73 7.68 3.36
N VAL A 62 21.93 6.62 3.49
CA VAL A 62 22.36 5.31 4.01
C VAL A 62 22.33 4.24 2.92
N VAL A 63 21.35 4.30 2.03
CA VAL A 63 21.14 3.32 0.96
C VAL A 63 20.86 4.08 -0.34
N ASP A 64 21.40 3.63 -1.47
CA ASP A 64 21.13 4.22 -2.79
C ASP A 64 19.62 4.46 -3.02
N GLY A 65 19.26 5.69 -3.44
CA GLY A 65 17.85 6.09 -3.60
C GLY A 65 17.07 5.21 -4.58
N GLY A 66 17.73 4.65 -5.60
CA GLY A 66 17.13 3.71 -6.55
C GLY A 66 16.74 2.40 -5.88
N VAL A 67 17.61 1.89 -5.01
CA VAL A 67 17.34 0.70 -4.22
C VAL A 67 16.19 0.95 -3.23
N VAL A 68 16.17 2.11 -2.56
CA VAL A 68 15.09 2.49 -1.64
C VAL A 68 13.74 2.51 -2.35
N VAL A 69 13.63 3.19 -3.50
CA VAL A 69 12.37 3.30 -4.25
C VAL A 69 11.90 1.93 -4.73
N LYS A 70 12.80 1.10 -5.28
CA LYS A 70 12.46 -0.26 -5.73
C LYS A 70 12.00 -1.15 -4.56
N ALA A 71 12.69 -1.07 -3.42
CA ALA A 71 12.33 -1.83 -2.22
C ALA A 71 10.95 -1.41 -1.68
N LEU A 72 10.69 -0.10 -1.59
CA LEU A 72 9.39 0.42 -1.17
C LEU A 72 8.27 0.01 -2.11
N LEU A 73 8.51 0.05 -3.43
CA LEU A 73 7.53 -0.40 -4.42
C LEU A 73 7.17 -1.88 -4.24
N VAL A 74 8.18 -2.75 -4.14
CA VAL A 74 7.97 -4.19 -3.92
C VAL A 74 7.27 -4.43 -2.58
N ALA A 75 7.69 -3.73 -1.52
CA ALA A 75 7.08 -3.84 -0.20
C ALA A 75 5.60 -3.40 -0.21
N GLY A 76 5.28 -2.30 -0.91
CA GLY A 76 3.91 -1.80 -1.06
C GLY A 76 2.99 -2.83 -1.70
N LEU A 77 3.39 -3.40 -2.84
CA LEU A 77 2.59 -4.44 -3.52
C LEU A 77 2.52 -5.74 -2.72
N TRP A 78 3.62 -6.14 -2.07
CA TRP A 78 3.62 -7.31 -1.19
C TRP A 78 2.66 -7.14 -0.02
N LEU A 79 2.69 -5.99 0.65
CA LEU A 79 1.79 -5.64 1.75
C LEU A 79 0.33 -5.55 1.28
N ALA A 80 0.08 -5.05 0.06
CA ALA A 80 -1.25 -5.05 -0.54
C ALA A 80 -1.81 -6.48 -0.65
N GLY A 81 -1.07 -7.36 -1.31
CA GLY A 81 -1.51 -8.74 -1.53
C GLY A 81 -1.61 -9.57 -0.26
N TRP A 82 -0.66 -9.41 0.67
CA TRP A 82 -0.69 -10.11 1.95
C TRP A 82 -1.82 -9.59 2.85
N GLY A 83 -1.99 -8.27 2.92
CA GLY A 83 -3.06 -7.63 3.66
C GLY A 83 -4.44 -8.06 3.14
N ALA A 84 -4.62 -8.11 1.81
CA ALA A 84 -5.85 -8.59 1.19
C ALA A 84 -6.17 -10.03 1.59
N ALA A 85 -5.20 -10.95 1.49
CA ALA A 85 -5.39 -12.33 1.96
C ALA A 85 -5.79 -12.40 3.43
N ARG A 86 -5.15 -11.61 4.30
CA ARG A 86 -5.48 -11.58 5.73
C ARG A 86 -6.89 -11.03 5.98
N LEU A 87 -7.26 -9.97 5.26
CA LEU A 87 -8.59 -9.37 5.37
C LEU A 87 -9.68 -10.36 4.92
N THR A 88 -9.46 -11.05 3.79
CA THR A 88 -10.36 -12.11 3.32
C THR A 88 -10.46 -13.26 4.33
N ALA A 89 -9.34 -13.68 4.93
CA ALA A 89 -9.37 -14.72 5.96
C ALA A 89 -10.20 -14.32 7.20
N ALA A 90 -10.22 -13.04 7.54
CA ALA A 90 -10.97 -12.52 8.68
C ALA A 90 -12.46 -12.32 8.38
N VAL A 91 -12.79 -11.82 7.19
CA VAL A 91 -14.17 -11.43 6.83
C VAL A 91 -14.94 -12.56 6.13
N LEU A 92 -14.23 -13.42 5.39
CA LEU A 92 -14.80 -14.49 4.57
C LEU A 92 -14.09 -15.84 4.85
N PRO A 93 -14.22 -16.39 6.08
CA PRO A 93 -13.48 -17.59 6.49
C PRO A 93 -13.77 -18.81 5.61
N ASP A 94 -15.01 -18.94 5.14
CA ASP A 94 -15.47 -20.07 4.31
C ASP A 94 -14.82 -20.11 2.91
N ALA A 95 -14.28 -18.99 2.43
CA ALA A 95 -13.59 -18.91 1.14
C ALA A 95 -12.22 -19.63 1.16
N GLY A 96 -11.72 -19.96 2.36
CA GLY A 96 -10.50 -20.74 2.55
C GLY A 96 -9.26 -20.11 1.89
N ARG A 97 -8.30 -20.98 1.53
CA ARG A 97 -7.04 -20.55 0.88
C ARG A 97 -7.24 -20.06 -0.56
N ALA A 98 -8.25 -20.58 -1.26
CA ALA A 98 -8.55 -20.20 -2.64
C ALA A 98 -9.04 -18.74 -2.70
N GLY A 99 -9.98 -18.35 -1.83
CA GLY A 99 -10.45 -16.96 -1.75
C GLY A 99 -9.33 -15.97 -1.40
N GLN A 100 -8.42 -16.35 -0.50
CA GLN A 100 -7.24 -15.54 -0.18
C GLN A 100 -6.31 -15.37 -1.39
N ALA A 101 -6.07 -16.43 -2.16
CA ALA A 101 -5.24 -16.36 -3.35
C ALA A 101 -5.89 -15.47 -4.44
N VAL A 102 -7.20 -15.58 -4.64
CA VAL A 102 -7.94 -14.70 -5.56
C VAL A 102 -7.85 -13.24 -5.12
N ALA A 103 -8.08 -12.96 -3.83
CA ALA A 103 -7.98 -11.60 -3.28
C ALA A 103 -6.57 -11.01 -3.46
N THR A 104 -5.52 -11.78 -3.15
CA THR A 104 -4.13 -11.39 -3.39
C THR A 104 -3.88 -11.10 -4.88
N THR A 105 -4.35 -11.97 -5.77
CA THR A 105 -4.14 -11.84 -7.22
C THR A 105 -4.80 -10.58 -7.75
N LEU A 106 -6.09 -10.37 -7.47
CA LEU A 106 -6.83 -9.21 -7.96
C LEU A 106 -6.29 -7.89 -7.37
N THR A 107 -5.77 -7.93 -6.15
CA THR A 107 -5.18 -6.75 -5.50
C THR A 107 -3.84 -6.36 -6.13
N ILE A 108 -3.02 -7.32 -6.56
CA ILE A 108 -1.73 -7.02 -7.20
C ILE A 108 -1.86 -6.84 -8.72
N TRP A 109 -2.65 -7.69 -9.37
CA TRP A 109 -2.84 -7.76 -10.81
C TRP A 109 -4.16 -7.11 -11.23
N ASN A 110 -4.15 -5.78 -11.33
CA ASN A 110 -5.30 -5.01 -11.82
C ASN A 110 -4.87 -3.78 -12.64
N PRO A 111 -5.80 -3.18 -13.42
CA PRO A 111 -5.50 -2.02 -14.26
C PRO A 111 -4.98 -0.81 -13.47
N TYR A 112 -5.49 -0.58 -12.26
CA TYR A 112 -5.05 0.53 -11.42
C TYR A 112 -3.56 0.42 -11.09
N VAL A 113 -3.10 -0.76 -10.65
CA VAL A 113 -1.67 -1.01 -10.37
C VAL A 113 -0.83 -0.81 -11.63
N ALA A 114 -1.29 -1.36 -12.76
CA ALA A 114 -0.58 -1.22 -14.03
C ALA A 114 -0.42 0.24 -14.44
N GLU A 115 -1.48 1.04 -14.37
CA GLU A 115 -1.44 2.48 -14.69
C GLU A 115 -0.48 3.24 -13.77
N ARG A 116 -0.52 2.99 -12.45
CA ARG A 116 0.36 3.68 -11.51
C ARG A 116 1.83 3.32 -11.71
N LEU A 117 2.13 2.06 -12.05
CA LEU A 117 3.48 1.63 -12.42
C LEU A 117 3.96 2.34 -13.70
N LEU A 118 3.11 2.42 -14.73
CA LEU A 118 3.42 3.11 -15.98
C LEU A 118 3.56 4.63 -15.81
N GLN A 119 2.94 5.22 -14.79
CA GLN A 119 3.07 6.64 -14.43
C GLN A 119 4.29 6.91 -13.53
N GLY A 120 4.82 5.88 -12.85
CA GLY A 120 5.90 6.02 -11.88
C GLY A 120 5.44 6.44 -10.48
N HIS A 121 4.14 6.30 -10.16
CA HIS A 121 3.57 6.68 -8.86
C HIS A 121 3.78 5.60 -7.78
N TRP A 122 5.04 5.25 -7.54
CA TRP A 122 5.42 4.16 -6.64
C TRP A 122 4.97 4.39 -5.19
N SER A 123 4.99 5.63 -4.71
CA SER A 123 4.60 6.02 -3.36
C SER A 123 3.09 5.89 -3.12
N LEU A 124 2.29 6.13 -4.16
CA LEU A 124 0.85 5.87 -4.12
C LEU A 124 0.57 4.37 -4.01
N LEU A 125 1.39 3.52 -4.63
CA LEU A 125 1.31 2.06 -4.47
C LEU A 125 1.71 1.58 -3.08
N VAL A 126 2.61 2.31 -2.38
CA VAL A 126 2.85 2.08 -0.95
C VAL A 126 1.60 2.40 -0.13
N GLY A 127 0.95 3.53 -0.41
CA GLY A 127 -0.33 3.88 0.23
C GLY A 127 -1.44 2.87 -0.06
N TYR A 128 -1.54 2.39 -1.30
CA TYR A 128 -2.43 1.31 -1.70
C TYR A 128 -2.16 0.02 -0.90
N GLY A 129 -0.90 -0.31 -0.67
CA GLY A 129 -0.49 -1.45 0.16
C GLY A 129 -0.95 -1.39 1.61
N CYS A 130 -1.21 -0.20 2.13
CA CYS A 130 -1.69 -0.01 3.50
C CYS A 130 -3.19 -0.28 3.66
N LEU A 131 -3.98 -0.17 2.58
CA LEU A 131 -5.45 -0.17 2.65
C LEU A 131 -6.05 -1.41 3.31
N PRO A 132 -5.63 -2.64 2.97
CA PRO A 132 -6.21 -3.84 3.59
C PRO A 132 -5.90 -3.92 5.09
N TRP A 133 -4.76 -3.36 5.52
CA TRP A 133 -4.35 -3.33 6.92
C TRP A 133 -5.13 -2.29 7.72
N VAL A 134 -5.42 -1.13 7.12
CA VAL A 134 -6.32 -0.12 7.69
C VAL A 134 -7.71 -0.72 7.89
N ALA A 135 -8.27 -1.38 6.88
CA ALA A 135 -9.56 -2.05 6.99
C ALA A 135 -9.55 -3.10 8.11
N ALA A 136 -8.54 -3.98 8.14
CA ALA A 136 -8.42 -4.99 9.19
C ALA A 136 -8.28 -4.38 10.59
N ALA A 137 -7.54 -3.28 10.74
CA ALA A 137 -7.37 -2.60 12.03
C ALA A 137 -8.68 -1.96 12.52
N VAL A 138 -9.46 -1.35 11.63
CA VAL A 138 -10.77 -0.78 11.96
C VAL A 138 -11.75 -1.88 12.35
N LEU A 139 -11.83 -2.97 11.58
CA LEU A 139 -12.73 -4.09 11.90
C LEU A 139 -12.42 -4.70 13.27
N ARG A 140 -11.14 -4.92 13.60
CA ARG A 140 -10.73 -5.41 14.93
C ARG A 140 -11.16 -4.46 16.05
N ARG A 141 -10.98 -3.14 15.87
CA ARG A 141 -11.41 -2.13 16.86
C ARG A 141 -12.91 -2.16 17.09
N ARG A 142 -13.70 -2.38 16.05
CA ARG A 142 -15.17 -2.50 16.16
C ARG A 142 -15.60 -3.72 16.98
N GLU A 143 -14.81 -4.77 16.96
CA GLU A 143 -14.99 -5.97 17.79
C GLU A 143 -14.49 -5.76 19.24
N GLY A 144 -14.06 -4.55 19.60
CA GLY A 144 -13.46 -4.25 20.90
C GLY A 144 -12.05 -4.82 21.07
N ALA A 145 -11.42 -5.27 19.98
CA ALA A 145 -10.13 -5.95 20.01
C ALA A 145 -9.01 -5.11 19.38
N GLY A 146 -7.80 -5.26 19.91
CA GLY A 146 -6.59 -4.68 19.35
C GLY A 146 -6.32 -3.24 19.75
N TRP A 147 -5.05 -2.86 19.60
CA TRP A 147 -4.54 -1.56 20.01
C TRP A 147 -4.87 -0.46 19.01
N TRP A 148 -4.70 0.80 19.41
CA TRP A 148 -4.95 1.92 18.53
C TRP A 148 -3.84 2.22 17.52
N TRP A 149 -2.61 1.96 17.92
CA TRP A 149 -1.41 2.30 17.17
C TRP A 149 -1.30 1.64 15.78
N PRO A 150 -1.79 0.41 15.49
CA PRO A 150 -1.67 -0.16 14.15
C PRO A 150 -2.44 0.66 13.11
N LEU A 151 -3.64 1.14 13.46
CA LEU A 151 -4.42 2.01 12.58
C LEU A 151 -3.67 3.33 12.32
N ALA A 152 -3.12 3.95 13.37
CA ALA A 152 -2.34 5.19 13.24
C ALA A 152 -1.09 4.98 12.37
N PHE A 153 -0.38 3.87 12.56
CA PHE A 153 0.79 3.49 11.78
C PHE A 153 0.46 3.35 10.28
N TRP A 154 -0.58 2.59 9.93
CA TRP A 154 -0.95 2.38 8.52
C TRP A 154 -1.51 3.65 7.87
N LEU A 155 -2.21 4.51 8.61
CA LEU A 155 -2.63 5.82 8.12
C LEU A 155 -1.43 6.74 7.89
N ALA A 156 -0.47 6.78 8.82
CA ALA A 156 0.75 7.57 8.67
C ALA A 156 1.59 7.09 7.48
N LEU A 157 1.73 5.77 7.29
CA LEU A 157 2.44 5.19 6.16
C LEU A 157 1.74 5.48 4.82
N ALA A 158 0.40 5.41 4.78
CA ALA A 158 -0.37 5.81 3.60
C ALA A 158 -0.24 7.32 3.31
N GLY A 159 -0.09 8.11 4.36
CA GLY A 159 0.17 9.55 4.31
C GLY A 159 1.55 9.96 3.80
N LEU A 160 2.39 9.01 3.36
CA LEU A 160 3.53 9.32 2.50
C LEU A 160 3.10 10.09 1.24
N THR A 161 1.84 9.96 0.82
CA THR A 161 1.22 10.81 -0.19
C THR A 161 -0.13 11.34 0.31
N PRO A 162 -0.52 12.59 -0.04
CA PRO A 162 -1.84 13.10 0.30
C PRO A 162 -2.98 12.20 -0.21
N THR A 163 -2.86 11.70 -1.44
CA THR A 163 -3.86 10.81 -2.05
C THR A 163 -3.91 9.45 -1.35
N GLY A 164 -2.77 8.88 -0.95
CA GLY A 164 -2.72 7.64 -0.17
C GLY A 164 -3.45 7.77 1.17
N LEU A 165 -3.27 8.89 1.87
CA LEU A 165 -4.01 9.18 3.11
C LEU A 165 -5.51 9.29 2.85
N MET A 166 -5.92 9.99 1.79
CA MET A 166 -7.35 10.12 1.44
C MET A 166 -7.97 8.73 1.19
N LEU A 167 -7.31 7.88 0.39
CA LEU A 167 -7.77 6.50 0.15
C LEU A 167 -7.87 5.70 1.45
N ALA A 168 -6.84 5.78 2.30
CA ALA A 168 -6.82 5.07 3.57
C ALA A 168 -7.92 5.55 4.53
N ALA A 169 -8.18 6.86 4.59
CA ALA A 169 -9.26 7.44 5.36
C ALA A 169 -10.63 6.99 4.84
N THR A 170 -10.84 6.99 3.52
CA THR A 170 -12.08 6.48 2.91
C THR A 170 -12.30 5.01 3.24
N VAL A 171 -11.26 4.17 3.14
CA VAL A 171 -11.33 2.75 3.53
C VAL A 171 -11.62 2.58 5.01
N ALA A 172 -11.00 3.39 5.89
CA ALA A 172 -11.26 3.36 7.32
C ALA A 172 -12.72 3.70 7.64
N LEU A 173 -13.26 4.76 7.02
CA LEU A 173 -14.66 5.16 7.18
C LEU A 173 -15.62 4.11 6.64
N ALA A 174 -15.35 3.55 5.45
CA ALA A 174 -16.16 2.48 4.88
C ALA A 174 -16.16 1.24 5.80
N ALA A 175 -15.00 0.83 6.31
CA ALA A 175 -14.88 -0.29 7.25
C ALA A 175 -15.55 0.00 8.61
N ALA A 176 -15.58 1.27 9.05
CA ALA A 176 -16.28 1.70 10.26
C ALA A 176 -17.81 1.59 10.09
N CYS A 177 -18.33 2.01 8.93
CA CYS A 177 -19.75 2.03 8.61
C CYS A 177 -20.30 0.69 8.07
N ALA A 178 -19.45 -0.25 7.67
CA ALA A 178 -19.88 -1.53 7.11
C ALA A 178 -20.79 -2.31 8.08
N PRO A 179 -21.92 -2.91 7.63
CA PRO A 179 -22.73 -3.76 8.47
C PRO A 179 -21.90 -4.89 9.08
N GLY A 180 -22.11 -5.20 10.36
CA GLY A 180 -21.39 -6.29 11.03
C GLY A 180 -21.62 -7.62 10.31
N VAL A 181 -20.58 -8.46 10.24
CA VAL A 181 -20.53 -9.75 9.50
C VAL A 181 -21.66 -10.73 9.83
N ARG A 182 -22.45 -10.47 10.89
CA ARG A 182 -23.66 -11.23 11.22
C ARG A 182 -24.75 -11.16 10.14
N SER A 183 -24.77 -10.16 9.26
CA SER A 183 -25.83 -10.02 8.25
C SER A 183 -25.59 -10.75 6.92
N TRP A 184 -24.40 -11.32 6.69
CA TRP A 184 -24.03 -11.97 5.42
C TRP A 184 -24.13 -13.50 5.44
N ARG A 185 -24.79 -14.08 6.46
CA ARG A 185 -25.16 -15.49 6.41
C ARG A 185 -26.20 -15.66 5.31
N VAL A 186 -25.75 -16.14 4.15
CA VAL A 186 -26.63 -16.67 3.10
C VAL A 186 -27.52 -17.72 3.78
N PRO A 187 -28.86 -17.65 3.66
CA PRO A 187 -29.72 -18.70 4.18
C PRO A 187 -29.30 -20.01 3.51
N ALA A 188 -28.84 -20.97 4.32
CA ALA A 188 -28.64 -22.33 3.85
C ALA A 188 -29.99 -22.82 3.33
N VAL A 189 -30.09 -23.04 2.03
CA VAL A 189 -31.21 -23.76 1.43
C VAL A 189 -31.02 -25.22 1.84
N THR A 190 -31.82 -25.66 2.80
CA THR A 190 -31.99 -27.06 3.20
C THR A 190 -32.73 -27.84 2.14
#